data_AF-A0A1B1A9E2-F1
#
_entry.id   AF-A0A1B1A9E2-F1
#
_cell.length_a   1.000
_cell.length_b   1.000
_cell.length_c   1.000
_cell.angle_alpha   90.00
_cell.angle_beta   90.00
_cell.angle_gamma   90.00
#
_symmetry.space_group_name_H-M   'P 1'
#
loop_
_entity.id
_entity.type
_entity.pdbx_description
1 polymer ?
#
loop_
_entity_poly.entity_id
_entity_poly.type
_entity_poly.pdbx_seq_one_letter_code
_entity_poly.pdbx_strand_id
1 'polypeptide(L)'
;MAETGHRRISGARVLKKRILFGIIVAGFAMGFGAASQIWPRHSRAERIAELFYGICLAPILTGDSPNALLSGLFHKPEKSWIDTQSGSFLRLDDSSCTISTYAPYALSYEDAEELLELTRTIVARDFPQLAFDPRAKMGDEALSKGWFLGASQSPERWGIAHFAYPDWGDSAGSILMFAAPDRPLLRSAPLQ
;
A
#
# COMPACT_ATOMS: atom_id res chain seq x y z
N MET A 1 -37.22 -14.31 -71.75
CA MET A 1 -36.33 -13.15 -71.50
C MET A 1 -36.58 -12.66 -70.09
N ALA A 2 -35.50 -12.46 -69.35
CA ALA A 2 -35.42 -12.19 -67.91
C ALA A 2 -35.67 -10.70 -67.57
N GLU A 3 -36.09 -10.41 -66.34
CA GLU A 3 -35.29 -9.65 -65.35
C GLU A 3 -36.09 -9.43 -64.04
N THR A 4 -35.80 -10.17 -62.96
CA THR A 4 -34.95 -9.82 -61.80
C THR A 4 -35.40 -8.61 -60.97
N GLY A 5 -36.26 -8.89 -59.97
CA GLY A 5 -36.61 -7.96 -58.90
C GLY A 5 -35.43 -7.61 -57.99
N HIS A 6 -35.15 -6.32 -57.86
CA HIS A 6 -34.07 -5.73 -57.08
C HIS A 6 -34.21 -5.95 -55.56
N ARG A 7 -33.38 -6.86 -55.00
CA ARG A 7 -32.97 -6.84 -53.58
C ARG A 7 -32.04 -5.65 -53.35
N ARG A 8 -32.57 -4.50 -52.91
CA ARG A 8 -31.76 -3.28 -52.64
C ARG A 8 -32.08 -2.62 -51.29
N ILE A 9 -32.28 -3.40 -50.21
CA ILE A 9 -32.58 -2.83 -48.87
C ILE A 9 -31.60 -3.31 -47.78
N SER A 10 -30.76 -4.33 -48.05
CA SER A 10 -29.89 -4.94 -47.02
C SER A 10 -28.58 -4.17 -46.75
N GLY A 11 -27.92 -3.62 -47.78
CA GLY A 11 -26.56 -3.07 -47.65
C GLY A 11 -26.43 -1.80 -46.78
N ALA A 12 -27.41 -0.90 -46.85
CA ALA A 12 -27.36 0.38 -46.13
C ALA A 12 -27.51 0.22 -44.60
N ARG A 13 -28.28 -0.79 -44.14
CA ARG A 13 -28.41 -1.12 -42.71
C ARG A 13 -27.13 -1.74 -42.15
N VAL A 14 -26.46 -2.58 -42.93
CA VAL A 14 -25.19 -3.22 -42.53
C VAL A 14 -24.08 -2.18 -42.43
N LEU A 15 -24.01 -1.23 -43.36
CA LEU A 15 -23.03 -0.15 -43.34
C LEU A 15 -23.21 0.78 -42.13
N LYS A 16 -24.46 1.17 -41.82
CA LYS A 16 -24.78 2.00 -40.64
C LYS A 16 -24.41 1.30 -39.33
N LYS A 17 -24.64 -0.01 -39.20
CA LYS A 17 -24.25 -0.80 -38.01
C LYS A 17 -22.72 -0.84 -37.83
N ARG A 18 -21.96 -0.99 -38.92
CA ARG A 18 -20.48 -1.01 -38.87
C ARG A 18 -19.90 0.34 -38.45
N ILE A 19 -20.44 1.44 -38.97
CA ILE A 19 -20.02 2.79 -38.58
C ILE A 19 -20.34 3.05 -37.10
N LEU A 20 -21.55 2.70 -36.65
CA LEU A 20 -21.95 2.86 -35.26
C LEU A 20 -21.07 2.04 -34.31
N PHE A 21 -20.76 0.80 -34.68
CA PHE A 21 -19.86 -0.05 -33.89
C PHE A 21 -18.45 0.54 -33.80
N GLY A 22 -17.92 1.08 -34.90
CA GLY A 22 -16.63 1.78 -34.89
C GLY A 22 -16.59 2.98 -33.96
N ILE A 23 -17.66 3.78 -33.93
CA ILE A 23 -17.78 4.93 -33.01
C ILE A 23 -17.86 4.46 -31.56
N ILE A 24 -18.61 3.39 -31.27
CA ILE A 24 -18.72 2.82 -29.93
C ILE A 24 -17.37 2.29 -29.45
N VAL A 25 -16.64 1.54 -30.29
CA VAL A 25 -15.33 0.99 -29.92
C VAL A 25 -14.30 2.11 -29.72
N ALA A 26 -14.27 3.11 -30.60
CA ALA A 26 -13.37 4.25 -30.45
C ALA A 26 -13.68 5.06 -29.19
N GLY A 27 -14.96 5.34 -28.91
CA GLY A 27 -15.40 6.02 -27.70
C GLY A 27 -15.08 5.22 -26.43
N PHE A 28 -15.28 3.90 -26.46
CA PHE A 28 -14.94 3.01 -25.34
C PHE A 28 -13.42 2.96 -25.10
N ALA A 29 -12.61 2.84 -26.17
CA ALA A 29 -11.16 2.82 -26.05
C ALA A 29 -10.60 4.14 -25.51
N MET A 30 -11.12 5.29 -25.98
CA MET A 30 -10.74 6.60 -25.43
C MET A 30 -11.21 6.78 -23.99
N GLY A 31 -12.44 6.35 -23.68
CA GLY A 31 -12.99 6.40 -22.32
C GLY A 31 -12.21 5.51 -21.34
N PHE A 32 -11.81 4.31 -21.76
CA PHE A 32 -11.00 3.39 -20.95
C PHE A 32 -9.57 3.91 -20.76
N GLY A 33 -8.97 4.48 -21.81
CA GLY A 33 -7.67 5.16 -21.75
C GLY A 33 -7.68 6.32 -20.75
N ALA A 34 -8.66 7.22 -20.84
CA ALA A 34 -8.80 8.33 -19.90
C ALA A 34 -9.12 7.85 -18.47
N ALA A 35 -10.02 6.89 -18.30
CA ALA A 35 -10.35 6.34 -16.99
C ALA A 35 -9.15 5.68 -16.31
N SER A 36 -8.27 5.00 -17.07
CA SER A 36 -7.04 4.41 -16.52
C SER A 36 -6.00 5.41 -16.05
N GLN A 37 -6.09 6.68 -16.48
CA GLN A 37 -5.26 7.79 -15.97
C GLN A 37 -5.92 8.53 -14.80
N ILE A 38 -7.25 8.50 -14.72
CA ILE A 38 -8.03 9.17 -13.68
C ILE A 38 -8.17 8.29 -12.44
N TRP A 39 -8.10 6.95 -12.58
CA TRP A 39 -8.04 6.07 -11.42
C TRP A 39 -6.68 6.24 -10.74
N PRO A 40 -6.60 6.75 -9.49
CA PRO A 40 -5.33 6.86 -8.82
C PRO A 40 -4.76 5.45 -8.66
N ARG A 41 -3.64 5.18 -9.34
CA ARG A 41 -2.76 4.10 -8.90
C ARG A 41 -2.11 4.64 -7.64
N HIS A 42 -2.46 4.06 -6.50
CA HIS A 42 -1.75 4.33 -5.26
C HIS A 42 -0.25 4.26 -5.52
N SER A 43 0.52 5.21 -4.98
CA SER A 43 1.97 5.08 -4.97
C SER A 43 2.36 3.81 -4.22
N ARG A 44 3.58 3.30 -4.44
CA ARG A 44 4.05 2.13 -3.68
C ARG A 44 4.08 2.45 -2.18
N ALA A 45 4.45 3.68 -1.83
CA ALA A 45 4.43 4.20 -0.47
C ALA A 45 3.01 4.20 0.13
N GLU A 46 2.02 4.74 -0.58
CA GLU A 46 0.61 4.75 -0.14
C GLU A 46 0.08 3.33 0.08
N ARG A 47 0.38 2.40 -0.83
CA ARG A 47 -0.03 1.00 -0.69
C ARG A 47 0.60 0.34 0.54
N ILE A 48 1.88 0.59 0.80
CA ILE A 48 2.55 0.07 2.00
C ILE A 48 1.97 0.69 3.27
N ALA A 49 1.71 2.00 3.27
CA ALA A 49 1.11 2.70 4.41
C ALA A 49 -0.32 2.21 4.69
N GLU A 50 -1.13 1.96 3.65
CA GLU A 50 -2.47 1.37 3.75
C GLU A 50 -2.40 -0.01 4.43
N LEU A 51 -1.53 -0.89 3.93
CA LEU A 51 -1.34 -2.23 4.49
C LEU A 51 -0.83 -2.15 5.94
N PHE A 52 0.14 -1.28 6.21
CA PHE A 52 0.69 -1.10 7.55
C PHE A 52 -0.39 -0.62 8.52
N TYR A 53 -1.15 0.41 8.15
CA TYR A 53 -2.22 0.92 8.98
C TYR A 53 -3.31 -0.13 9.21
N GLY A 54 -3.87 -0.68 8.12
CA GLY A 54 -5.02 -1.58 8.20
C GLY A 54 -4.71 -2.95 8.81
N ILE A 55 -3.47 -3.44 8.68
CA ILE A 55 -3.08 -4.75 9.19
C ILE A 55 -2.33 -4.65 10.53
N CYS A 56 -1.40 -3.72 10.67
CA CYS A 56 -0.58 -3.63 11.88
C CYS A 56 -1.23 -2.79 12.98
N LEU A 57 -1.90 -1.69 12.63
CA LEU A 57 -2.29 -0.65 13.60
C LEU A 57 -3.77 -0.69 13.94
N ALA A 58 -4.64 -0.80 12.92
CA ALA A 58 -6.09 -0.80 13.09
C ALA A 58 -6.61 -1.88 14.05
N PRO A 59 -6.10 -3.13 14.03
CA PRO A 59 -6.56 -4.15 15.00
C PRO A 59 -6.36 -3.75 16.46
N ILE A 60 -5.37 -2.90 16.75
CA ILE A 60 -5.05 -2.45 18.11
C ILE A 60 -5.79 -1.15 18.44
N LEU A 61 -5.99 -0.27 17.45
CA LEU A 61 -6.67 1.00 17.63
C LEU A 61 -8.21 0.85 17.68
N THR A 62 -8.77 0.08 16.77
CA THR A 62 -10.22 -0.03 16.57
C THR A 62 -10.78 -1.41 16.94
N GLY A 63 -9.93 -2.45 16.94
CA GLY A 63 -10.36 -3.85 17.10
C GLY A 63 -10.80 -4.49 15.79
N ASP A 64 -10.64 -3.80 14.65
CA ASP A 64 -11.04 -4.33 13.35
C ASP A 64 -10.16 -5.49 12.90
N SER A 65 -10.78 -6.50 12.29
CA SER A 65 -10.03 -7.65 11.78
C SER A 65 -9.32 -7.30 10.46
N PRO A 66 -8.02 -7.64 10.31
CA PRO A 66 -7.28 -7.36 9.08
C PRO A 66 -7.58 -8.36 7.94
N ASN A 67 -8.49 -9.31 8.15
CA ASN A 67 -8.73 -10.44 7.24
C ASN A 67 -9.07 -10.02 5.81
N ALA A 68 -9.81 -8.92 5.63
CA ALA A 68 -10.15 -8.43 4.30
C ALA A 68 -8.90 -8.02 3.51
N LEU A 69 -7.99 -7.26 4.11
CA LEU A 69 -6.72 -6.87 3.48
C LEU A 69 -5.81 -8.07 3.28
N LEU A 70 -5.68 -8.94 4.29
CA LEU A 70 -4.87 -10.16 4.20
C LEU A 70 -5.33 -11.12 3.10
N SER A 71 -6.65 -11.19 2.85
CA SER A 71 -7.21 -12.05 1.79
C SER A 71 -6.79 -11.63 0.38
N GLY A 72 -6.40 -10.37 0.20
CA GLY A 72 -5.87 -9.84 -1.06
C GLY A 72 -4.38 -10.09 -1.26
N LEU A 73 -3.68 -10.66 -0.27
CA LEU A 73 -2.24 -10.89 -0.31
C LEU A 73 -1.92 -12.37 -0.56
N PHE A 74 -0.74 -12.64 -1.14
CA PHE A 74 -0.28 -14.02 -1.30
C PHE A 74 0.25 -14.55 0.04
N HIS A 75 -0.46 -15.50 0.63
CA HIS A 75 -0.06 -16.13 1.89
C HIS A 75 1.15 -17.06 1.73
N LYS A 76 2.09 -16.93 2.65
CA LYS A 76 3.25 -17.80 2.84
C LYS A 76 3.18 -18.45 4.24
N PRO A 77 3.94 -19.54 4.48
CA PRO A 77 4.08 -20.12 5.81
C PRO A 77 4.53 -19.08 6.86
N GLU A 78 4.39 -19.44 8.14
CA GLU A 78 4.95 -18.64 9.25
C GLU A 78 4.37 -17.22 9.38
N LYS A 79 3.04 -17.08 9.20
CA LYS A 79 2.34 -15.79 9.34
C LYS A 79 2.99 -14.69 8.48
N SER A 80 3.23 -15.01 7.21
CA SER A 80 3.82 -14.09 6.25
C SER A 80 2.98 -13.97 4.98
N TRP A 81 3.02 -12.79 4.36
CA TRP A 81 2.28 -12.49 3.14
C TRP A 81 3.12 -11.66 2.17
N ILE A 82 2.76 -11.70 0.89
CA ILE A 82 3.37 -10.87 -0.15
C ILE A 82 2.29 -10.00 -0.79
N ASP A 83 2.54 -8.70 -0.85
CA ASP A 83 1.80 -7.77 -1.69
C ASP A 83 2.56 -7.58 -3.00
N THR A 84 2.07 -8.19 -4.08
CA THR A 84 2.72 -8.10 -5.40
C THR A 84 2.57 -6.72 -6.04
N GLN A 85 1.64 -5.89 -5.56
CA GLN A 85 1.42 -4.54 -6.06
C GLN A 85 2.52 -3.58 -5.59
N SER A 86 2.85 -3.60 -4.29
CA SER A 86 3.96 -2.81 -3.75
C SER A 86 5.31 -3.54 -3.78
N GLY A 87 5.33 -4.85 -4.04
CA GLY A 87 6.56 -5.65 -4.00
C GLY A 87 7.10 -5.83 -2.59
N SER A 88 6.20 -5.91 -1.61
CA SER A 88 6.54 -5.96 -0.18
C SER A 88 6.19 -7.30 0.46
N PHE A 89 6.89 -7.59 1.55
CA PHE A 89 6.70 -8.75 2.41
C PHE A 89 6.13 -8.28 3.74
N LEU A 90 5.00 -8.84 4.13
CA LEU A 90 4.38 -8.65 5.43
C LEU A 90 4.71 -9.84 6.33
N ARG A 91 5.06 -9.58 7.58
CA ARG A 91 5.23 -10.57 8.63
C ARG A 91 4.48 -10.14 9.89
N LEU A 92 3.69 -11.06 10.44
CA LEU A 92 2.96 -10.88 11.70
C LEU A 92 3.49 -11.86 12.74
N ASP A 93 4.18 -11.34 13.75
CA ASP A 93 4.53 -12.07 14.96
C ASP A 93 3.59 -11.66 16.11
N ASP A 94 3.66 -12.33 17.26
CA ASP A 94 2.71 -12.11 18.36
C ASP A 94 2.82 -10.69 18.97
N SER A 95 3.99 -10.07 18.89
CA SER A 95 4.27 -8.74 19.44
C SER A 95 4.81 -7.75 18.39
N SER A 96 4.83 -8.10 17.11
CA SER A 96 5.32 -7.21 16.06
C SER A 96 4.64 -7.43 14.71
N CYS A 97 4.58 -6.35 13.94
CA CYS A 97 4.12 -6.35 12.56
C CYS A 97 5.15 -5.62 11.72
N THR A 98 5.60 -6.24 10.63
CA THR A 98 6.63 -5.68 9.77
C THR A 98 6.23 -5.77 8.31
N ILE A 99 6.39 -4.67 7.57
CA ILE A 99 6.36 -4.66 6.11
C ILE A 99 7.76 -4.31 5.61
N SER A 100 8.34 -5.15 4.76
CA SER A 100 9.69 -4.96 4.24
C SER A 100 9.76 -5.10 2.72
N THR A 101 10.74 -4.43 2.13
CA THR A 101 11.10 -4.55 0.70
C THR A 101 12.59 -4.86 0.59
N TYR A 102 12.99 -5.61 -0.44
CA TYR A 102 14.38 -5.98 -0.69
C TYR A 102 14.69 -5.90 -2.17
N ALA A 103 15.97 -5.76 -2.54
CA ALA A 103 16.42 -5.90 -3.92
C ALA A 103 15.90 -7.21 -4.57
N PRO A 104 15.47 -7.19 -5.85
CA PRO A 104 15.47 -6.06 -6.78
C PRO A 104 14.23 -5.14 -6.66
N TYR A 105 13.37 -5.34 -5.66
CA TYR A 105 12.13 -4.60 -5.44
C TYR A 105 12.21 -3.61 -4.27
N ALA A 106 13.42 -3.13 -3.94
CA ALA A 106 13.58 -2.07 -2.94
C ALA A 106 12.76 -0.83 -3.34
N LEU A 107 12.38 -0.02 -2.35
CA LEU A 107 11.81 1.29 -2.63
C LEU A 107 12.86 2.18 -3.29
N SER A 108 12.42 3.07 -4.18
CA SER A 108 13.28 4.19 -4.57
C SER A 108 13.44 5.15 -3.39
N TYR A 109 14.37 6.09 -3.49
CA TYR A 109 14.52 7.12 -2.47
C TYR A 109 13.23 7.94 -2.31
N GLU A 110 12.56 8.28 -3.40
CA GLU A 110 11.30 9.04 -3.41
C GLU A 110 10.16 8.26 -2.74
N ASP A 111 9.98 6.98 -3.09
CA ASP A 111 8.98 6.12 -2.45
C ASP A 111 9.25 5.97 -0.94
N ALA A 112 10.53 5.86 -0.54
CA ALA A 112 10.92 5.73 0.86
C ALA A 112 10.72 7.04 1.65
N GLU A 113 10.98 8.19 1.04
CA GLU A 113 10.72 9.49 1.64
C GLU A 113 9.22 9.75 1.79
N GLU A 114 8.42 9.41 0.77
CA GLU A 114 6.97 9.49 0.84
C GLU A 114 6.40 8.59 1.96
N LEU A 115 6.87 7.34 2.04
CA LEU A 115 6.45 6.40 3.09
C LEU A 115 6.80 6.91 4.48
N LEU A 116 7.97 7.55 4.64
CA LEU A 116 8.39 8.16 5.89
C LEU A 116 7.45 9.29 6.33
N GLU A 117 7.01 10.13 5.40
CA GLU A 117 6.08 11.24 5.68
C GLU A 117 4.66 10.76 5.97
N LEU A 118 4.19 9.72 5.28
CA LEU A 118 2.94 9.02 5.60
C LEU A 118 3.00 8.42 7.02
N THR A 119 4.11 7.77 7.36
CA THR A 119 4.34 7.20 8.69
C THR A 119 4.34 8.29 9.77
N ARG A 120 5.01 9.42 9.52
CA ARG A 120 5.02 10.58 10.43
C ARG A 120 3.61 11.10 10.69
N THR A 121 2.78 11.17 9.65
CA THR A 121 1.38 11.60 9.75
C THR A 121 0.56 10.63 10.61
N ILE A 122 0.71 9.31 10.40
CA ILE A 122 0.05 8.28 11.21
C ILE A 122 0.45 8.39 12.68
N VAL A 123 1.76 8.50 12.97
CA VAL A 123 2.26 8.63 14.35
C VAL A 123 1.68 9.88 15.02
N ALA A 124 1.73 11.03 14.36
CA ALA A 124 1.25 12.27 14.94
C ALA A 124 -0.26 12.25 15.22
N ARG A 125 -1.05 11.58 14.37
CA ARG A 125 -2.51 11.50 14.49
C ARG A 125 -2.96 10.47 15.52
N ASP A 126 -2.42 9.25 15.43
CA ASP A 126 -2.98 8.08 16.12
C ASP A 126 -2.15 7.65 17.33
N PHE A 127 -0.88 8.07 17.39
CA PHE A 127 0.06 7.74 18.45
C PHE A 127 0.82 8.97 18.99
N PRO A 128 0.13 10.05 19.38
CA PRO A 128 0.77 11.30 19.82
C PRO A 128 1.67 11.13 21.05
N GLN A 129 1.53 10.04 21.80
CA GLN A 129 2.36 9.67 22.94
C GLN A 129 3.75 9.12 22.55
N LEU A 130 3.93 8.67 21.31
CA LEU A 130 5.23 8.15 20.86
C LEU A 130 6.19 9.30 20.58
N ALA A 131 7.32 9.33 21.29
CA ALA A 131 8.34 10.35 21.09
C ALA A 131 9.36 9.90 20.04
N PHE A 132 9.82 10.83 19.21
CA PHE A 132 10.95 10.57 18.30
C PHE A 132 12.19 10.12 19.09
N ASP A 133 12.78 9.00 18.71
CA ASP A 133 14.03 8.50 19.31
C ASP A 133 15.21 8.78 18.34
N PRO A 134 16.09 9.75 18.66
CA PRO A 134 17.23 10.09 17.80
C PRO A 134 18.27 8.95 17.65
N ARG A 135 18.16 7.89 18.47
CA ARG A 135 19.02 6.71 18.36
C ARG A 135 18.50 5.68 17.36
N ALA A 136 17.24 5.79 16.91
CA ALA A 136 16.67 4.92 15.89
C ALA A 136 17.15 5.36 14.50
N LYS A 137 18.45 5.21 14.25
CA LYS A 137 19.14 5.54 12.99
C LYS A 137 20.02 4.38 12.52
N MET A 138 20.07 4.14 11.21
CA MET A 138 20.92 3.10 10.58
C MET A 138 22.22 3.64 9.97
N GLY A 139 22.39 4.96 9.90
CA GLY A 139 23.50 5.64 9.24
C GLY A 139 23.02 6.93 8.59
N ASP A 140 23.93 7.80 8.15
CA ASP A 140 23.57 9.11 7.58
C ASP A 140 23.02 8.99 6.15
N GLU A 141 23.30 7.88 5.46
CA GLU A 141 22.83 7.58 4.10
C GLU A 141 21.46 6.88 4.08
N ALA A 142 20.91 6.52 5.24
CA ALA A 142 19.65 5.80 5.37
C ALA A 142 18.51 6.74 5.80
N LEU A 143 17.34 6.57 5.20
CA LEU A 143 16.09 7.21 5.63
C LEU A 143 15.52 6.46 6.84
N SER A 144 16.04 6.79 8.02
CA SER A 144 15.72 6.10 9.26
C SER A 144 15.13 7.02 10.32
N LYS A 145 13.92 6.72 10.78
CA LYS A 145 13.29 7.36 11.94
C LYS A 145 12.50 6.34 12.75
N GLY A 146 12.42 6.56 14.06
CA GLY A 146 11.54 5.79 14.92
C GLY A 146 10.94 6.62 16.03
N TRP A 147 9.74 6.22 16.45
CA TRP A 147 8.96 6.83 17.51
C TRP A 147 8.59 5.77 18.52
N PHE A 148 9.02 5.96 19.76
CA PHE A 148 8.95 4.93 20.78
C PHE A 148 8.54 5.49 22.14
N LEU A 149 7.93 4.62 22.93
CA LEU A 149 7.87 4.73 24.38
C LEU A 149 8.73 3.62 24.99
N GLY A 150 9.33 3.90 26.15
CA GLY A 150 10.25 2.97 26.83
C GLY A 150 11.72 3.16 26.47
N ALA A 151 12.60 2.64 27.32
CA ALA A 151 14.05 2.74 27.14
C ALA A 151 14.53 1.86 25.97
N SER A 152 15.65 2.22 25.35
CA SER A 152 16.27 1.37 24.32
C SER A 152 16.60 0.00 24.91
N GLN A 153 16.37 -1.07 24.14
CA GLN A 153 16.57 -2.47 24.54
C GLN A 153 15.77 -2.92 25.77
N SER A 154 14.75 -2.16 26.18
CA SER A 154 13.81 -2.59 27.23
C SER A 154 12.71 -3.47 26.62
N PRO A 155 12.25 -4.52 27.32
CA PRO A 155 11.06 -5.29 26.92
C PRO A 155 9.81 -4.42 26.79
N GLU A 156 9.70 -3.36 27.59
CA GLU A 156 8.55 -2.44 27.54
C GLU A 156 8.62 -1.45 26.37
N ARG A 157 9.67 -1.52 25.53
CA ARG A 157 9.82 -0.60 24.41
C ARG A 157 8.89 -1.00 23.28
N TRP A 158 7.98 -0.09 22.94
CA TRP A 158 7.05 -0.28 21.85
C TRP A 158 6.94 0.99 21.01
N GLY A 159 6.48 0.86 19.78
CA GLY A 159 6.36 2.00 18.88
C GLY A 159 6.45 1.63 17.40
N ILE A 160 6.75 2.65 16.60
CA ILE A 160 6.78 2.57 15.13
C ILE A 160 8.17 2.98 14.65
N ALA A 161 8.74 2.26 13.68
CA ALA A 161 9.97 2.67 13.03
C ALA A 161 9.94 2.43 11.53
N HIS A 162 10.56 3.35 10.81
CA HIS A 162 10.81 3.27 9.39
C HIS A 162 12.31 3.28 9.16
N PHE A 163 12.80 2.28 8.46
CA PHE A 163 14.18 2.16 8.02
C PHE A 163 14.18 1.92 6.52
N ALA A 164 14.78 2.81 5.74
CA ALA A 164 15.00 2.58 4.32
C ALA A 164 16.43 2.93 3.92
N TYR A 165 17.00 2.09 3.07
CA TYR A 165 18.37 2.15 2.60
C TYR A 165 18.38 1.82 1.10
N PRO A 166 17.81 2.71 0.26
CA PRO A 166 17.59 2.45 -1.16
C PRO A 166 18.91 2.35 -1.97
N ASP A 167 19.95 3.06 -1.54
CA ASP A 167 21.21 3.20 -2.29
C ASP A 167 22.26 2.13 -1.98
N TRP A 168 21.90 1.08 -1.23
CA TRP A 168 22.83 0.03 -0.78
C TRP A 168 23.01 -1.11 -1.81
N GLY A 169 22.71 -0.86 -3.09
CA GLY A 169 22.87 -1.83 -4.17
C GLY A 169 22.09 -3.12 -3.95
N ASP A 170 22.77 -4.28 -4.00
CA ASP A 170 22.14 -5.59 -3.74
C ASP A 170 21.63 -5.75 -2.31
N SER A 171 22.08 -4.89 -1.39
CA SER A 171 21.59 -4.84 -0.01
C SER A 171 20.48 -3.80 0.18
N ALA A 172 19.97 -3.18 -0.89
CA ALA A 172 18.92 -2.18 -0.79
C ALA A 172 17.60 -2.75 -0.24
N GLY A 173 16.88 -1.93 0.53
CA GLY A 173 15.63 -2.35 1.13
C GLY A 173 14.97 -1.33 2.04
N SER A 174 13.85 -1.77 2.63
CA SER A 174 13.13 -0.99 3.64
C SER A 174 12.45 -1.92 4.65
N ILE A 175 12.20 -1.39 5.85
CA ILE A 175 11.51 -2.03 6.97
C ILE A 175 10.64 -0.96 7.63
N LEU A 176 9.32 -1.12 7.53
CA LEU A 176 8.33 -0.41 8.33
C LEU A 176 7.80 -1.36 9.39
N MET A 177 8.02 -1.02 10.65
CA MET A 177 7.79 -1.89 11.79
C MET A 177 6.87 -1.24 12.81
N PHE A 178 5.96 -2.03 13.36
CA PHE A 178 5.25 -1.76 14.59
C PHE A 178 5.62 -2.81 15.64
N ALA A 179 6.14 -2.36 16.77
CA ALA A 179 6.30 -3.19 17.97
C ALA A 179 5.13 -2.89 18.90
N ALA A 180 4.35 -3.93 19.21
CA ALA A 180 3.16 -3.79 20.04
C ALA A 180 3.54 -3.61 21.52
N PRO A 181 2.77 -2.81 22.28
CA PRO A 181 2.93 -2.75 23.73
C PRO A 181 2.50 -4.06 24.38
N ASP A 182 3.16 -4.45 25.48
CA ASP A 182 2.75 -5.60 26.31
C ASP A 182 1.37 -5.44 26.94
N ARG A 183 0.86 -4.20 27.02
CA ARG A 183 -0.47 -3.87 27.55
C ARG A 183 -1.32 -3.21 26.48
N PRO A 184 -2.63 -3.51 26.41
CA PRO A 184 -3.55 -2.85 25.48
C PRO A 184 -3.47 -1.33 25.64
N LEU A 185 -3.45 -0.61 24.51
CA LEU A 185 -3.58 0.84 24.51
C LEU A 185 -4.97 1.19 25.04
N LEU A 186 -5.03 1.71 26.27
CA LEU A 186 -6.28 2.18 26.85
C LEU A 186 -6.88 3.23 25.92
N ARG A 187 -8.13 3.01 25.47
CA ARG A 187 -8.91 4.03 24.75
C ARG A 187 -8.80 5.34 25.53
N SER A 188 -8.19 6.35 24.95
CA SER A 188 -8.50 7.73 25.33
C SER A 188 -10.00 7.87 25.10
N ALA A 189 -10.78 7.90 26.17
CA ALA A 189 -12.20 8.20 26.08
C ALA A 189 -12.37 9.50 25.30
N PRO A 190 -13.39 9.65 24.43
CA PRO A 190 -13.67 10.93 23.84
C PRO A 190 -13.92 11.92 24.98
N LEU A 191 -13.17 13.03 24.99
CA LEU A 191 -13.50 14.17 25.82
C LEU A 191 -14.94 14.58 25.47
N GLN A 192 -15.85 14.43 26.44
CA GLN A 192 -17.20 14.98 26.37
C GLN A 192 -17.17 16.50 26.37
#